data_AF-A0A7W1H0X7-F1
#
_entry.id   AF-A0A7W1H0X7-F1
#
_cell.length_a   1.000
_cell.length_b   1.000
_cell.length_c   1.000
_cell.angle_alpha   90.00
_cell.angle_beta   90.00
_cell.angle_gamma   90.00
#
_symmetry.space_group_name_H-M   'P 1'
#
loop_
_entity.id
_entity.type
_entity.pdbx_description
1 polymer ?
#
loop_
_entity_poly.entity_id
_entity_poly.type
_entity_poly.pdbx_seq_one_letter_code
_entity_poly.pdbx_strand_id
1 'polypeptide(L)'
;MNEPSLNATPDSAAPTKPPPLWIRGLIALGAGAWGVALVLMRGGDDRDMKDLDQAWYAARALIAGGNPYDVVGPGQAFEWGWPLLYPLPAVLIAVPFSFANLPLARLLFVAISSALLGFAFTRHGYHRLLVFGSMAYLFAAVVAQWEILLSAAAILPFAGWALAAKPNIGLALLVAYPRRQAFIALAAILTLSIVLMPGWPLEWWKALDNASHIRPPVTYAGGIFLLLALLRWRRPEARLLAALACTPHNIALYALIPLFLIPATLGESLILAWCTWIAKLILDASHHGPWESYDQMFAFNGTFLVPLVYLPALIMVLRRPNEGDVPDWVDRGLRKLFLRLPGRNRVLRSGTSHAQ
;
A
#
# COMPACT_ATOMS: atom_id res chain seq x y z
N MET A 1 -35.77 2.45 43.44
CA MET A 1 -35.78 2.03 42.03
C MET A 1 -34.45 2.46 41.44
N ASN A 2 -33.55 1.50 41.22
CA ASN A 2 -32.21 1.77 40.69
C ASN A 2 -32.30 1.81 39.16
N GLU A 3 -31.92 2.94 38.56
CA GLU A 3 -31.74 3.02 37.10
C GLU A 3 -30.58 2.10 36.68
N PRO A 4 -30.77 1.22 35.69
CA PRO A 4 -29.67 0.49 35.10
C PRO A 4 -28.81 1.44 34.25
N SER A 5 -27.55 1.59 34.64
CA SER A 5 -26.55 2.39 33.93
C SER A 5 -26.31 1.84 32.52
N LEU A 6 -26.96 2.43 31.53
CA LEU A 6 -26.79 2.15 30.08
C LEU A 6 -25.48 2.71 29.49
N ASN A 7 -24.50 3.07 30.32
CA ASN A 7 -23.22 3.67 29.90
C ASN A 7 -22.04 2.68 29.92
N ALA A 8 -22.30 1.40 29.62
CA ALA A 8 -21.21 0.51 29.20
C ALA A 8 -20.80 0.93 27.79
N THR A 9 -19.79 1.78 27.69
CA THR A 9 -19.11 2.05 26.42
C THR A 9 -18.65 0.71 25.83
N PRO A 10 -19.05 0.36 24.61
CA PRO A 10 -18.64 -0.90 24.01
C PRO A 10 -17.12 -0.87 23.83
N ASP A 11 -16.45 -1.74 24.58
CA ASP A 11 -15.14 -2.32 24.32
C ASP A 11 -14.14 -1.42 23.59
N SER A 12 -13.39 -0.63 24.38
CA SER A 12 -11.96 -0.48 24.06
C SER A 12 -11.31 -1.84 24.28
N ALA A 13 -11.50 -2.77 23.33
CA ALA A 13 -10.95 -4.12 23.41
C ALA A 13 -9.47 -4.02 23.77
N ALA A 14 -9.11 -4.57 24.94
CA ALA A 14 -7.76 -4.52 25.44
C ALA A 14 -6.79 -4.97 24.34
N PRO A 15 -5.64 -4.31 24.16
CA PRO A 15 -4.72 -4.62 23.09
C PRO A 15 -4.37 -6.10 23.15
N THR A 16 -4.80 -6.87 22.15
CA THR A 16 -4.52 -8.30 22.08
C THR A 16 -3.01 -8.47 22.07
N LYS A 17 -2.47 -9.20 23.05
CA LYS A 17 -1.04 -9.47 23.13
C LYS A 17 -0.58 -10.08 21.79
N PRO A 18 0.53 -9.60 21.20
CA PRO A 18 1.00 -10.17 19.95
C PRO A 18 1.29 -11.66 20.14
N PRO A 19 1.07 -12.49 19.11
CA PRO A 19 1.39 -13.91 19.18
C PRO A 19 2.89 -14.14 19.47
N PRO A 20 3.24 -15.25 20.13
CA PRO A 20 4.63 -15.70 20.27
C PRO A 20 5.40 -15.68 18.95
N LEU A 21 6.70 -15.38 19.00
CA LEU A 21 7.52 -15.21 17.80
C LEU A 21 7.51 -16.44 16.87
N TRP A 22 7.50 -17.64 17.44
CA TRP A 22 7.47 -18.88 16.66
C TRP A 22 6.15 -19.05 15.89
N ILE A 23 5.00 -18.68 16.49
CA ILE A 23 3.70 -18.67 15.79
C ILE A 23 3.73 -17.67 14.63
N ARG A 24 4.33 -16.50 14.85
CA ARG A 24 4.48 -15.48 13.80
C ARG A 24 5.38 -15.98 12.66
N GLY A 25 6.43 -16.75 12.99
CA GLY A 25 7.28 -17.43 12.02
C GLY A 25 6.51 -18.49 11.21
N LEU A 26 5.72 -19.33 11.86
CA LEU A 26 4.88 -20.32 11.16
C LEU A 26 3.84 -19.67 10.24
N ILE A 27 3.21 -18.59 10.69
CA ILE A 27 2.26 -17.83 9.87
C ILE A 27 2.96 -17.19 8.67
N ALA A 28 4.18 -16.66 8.85
CA ALA A 28 4.98 -16.14 7.75
C ALA A 28 5.30 -17.23 6.72
N LEU A 29 5.75 -18.41 7.16
CA LEU A 29 6.02 -19.55 6.27
C LEU A 29 4.75 -20.01 5.54
N GLY A 30 3.63 -20.13 6.25
CA GLY A 30 2.33 -20.47 5.66
C GLY A 30 1.86 -19.45 4.63
N ALA A 31 2.00 -18.15 4.92
CA ALA A 31 1.67 -17.08 3.98
C ALA A 31 2.59 -17.09 2.73
N GLY A 32 3.88 -17.33 2.91
CA GLY A 32 4.83 -17.51 1.80
C GLY A 32 4.47 -18.71 0.93
N ALA A 33 4.22 -19.87 1.53
CA ALA A 33 3.78 -21.08 0.83
C ALA A 33 2.45 -20.88 0.10
N TRP A 34 1.52 -20.14 0.70
CA TRP A 34 0.25 -19.78 0.05
C TRP A 34 0.47 -18.90 -1.18
N GLY A 35 1.34 -17.88 -1.08
CA GLY A 35 1.73 -17.07 -2.24
C GLY A 35 2.33 -17.90 -3.38
N VAL A 36 3.23 -18.83 -3.05
CA VAL A 36 3.81 -19.79 -4.02
C VAL A 36 2.73 -20.64 -4.68
N ALA A 37 1.84 -21.23 -3.88
CA ALA A 37 0.76 -22.07 -4.39
C ALA A 37 -0.12 -21.31 -5.39
N LEU A 38 -0.45 -20.05 -5.12
CA LEU A 38 -1.25 -19.22 -6.04
C LEU A 38 -0.54 -18.94 -7.37
N VAL A 39 0.74 -18.62 -7.33
CA VAL A 39 1.53 -18.40 -8.55
C VAL A 39 1.60 -19.68 -9.38
N LEU A 40 1.78 -20.84 -8.74
CA LEU A 40 1.80 -22.14 -9.43
C LEU A 40 0.42 -22.53 -9.98
N MET A 41 -0.66 -22.31 -9.23
CA MET A 41 -2.04 -22.65 -9.62
C MET A 41 -2.54 -21.86 -10.84
N ARG A 42 -2.08 -20.62 -11.04
CA ARG A 42 -2.45 -19.86 -12.23
C ARG A 42 -1.83 -20.45 -13.52
N GLY A 43 -0.86 -21.35 -13.38
CA GLY A 43 -0.09 -21.88 -14.49
C GLY A 43 0.93 -20.85 -14.95
N GLY A 44 2.18 -21.27 -15.10
CA GLY A 44 3.22 -20.46 -15.73
C GLY A 44 2.98 -20.31 -17.22
N ASP A 45 1.82 -19.80 -17.64
CA ASP A 45 1.66 -19.35 -19.01
C ASP A 45 2.62 -18.17 -19.16
N ASP A 46 3.76 -18.43 -19.81
CA ASP A 46 4.84 -17.46 -19.98
C ASP A 46 4.37 -16.19 -20.72
N ARG A 47 3.18 -16.26 -21.34
CA ARG A 47 2.50 -15.14 -21.99
C ARG A 47 1.85 -14.16 -21.00
N ASP A 48 1.51 -14.58 -19.79
CA ASP A 48 0.93 -13.70 -18.78
C ASP A 48 2.05 -12.93 -18.09
N MET A 49 2.40 -11.79 -18.67
CA MET A 49 3.43 -10.90 -18.13
C MET A 49 3.00 -10.37 -16.75
N LYS A 50 3.93 -10.37 -15.80
CA LYS A 50 3.71 -10.00 -14.39
C LYS A 50 4.40 -8.68 -14.08
N ASP A 51 3.96 -8.03 -13.02
CA ASP A 51 4.41 -6.67 -12.68
C ASP A 51 5.89 -6.63 -12.28
N LEU A 52 6.38 -7.67 -11.58
CA LEU A 52 7.80 -7.86 -11.28
C LEU A 52 8.67 -7.99 -12.55
N ASP A 53 8.13 -8.52 -13.64
CA ASP A 53 8.92 -8.85 -14.83
C ASP A 53 9.59 -7.61 -15.41
N GLN A 54 8.88 -6.48 -15.46
CA GLN A 54 9.42 -5.20 -15.90
C GLN A 54 10.72 -4.86 -15.15
N ALA A 55 10.67 -4.92 -13.80
CA ALA A 55 11.81 -4.63 -12.96
C ALA A 55 12.92 -5.70 -13.08
N TRP A 56 12.55 -6.95 -13.33
CA TRP A 56 13.50 -8.05 -13.55
C TRP A 56 14.30 -7.86 -14.86
N TYR A 57 13.63 -7.55 -15.97
CA TYR A 57 14.31 -7.29 -17.26
C TYR A 57 15.17 -6.04 -17.18
N ALA A 58 14.64 -4.96 -16.61
CA ALA A 58 15.39 -3.74 -16.32
C ALA A 58 16.64 -4.01 -15.46
N ALA A 59 16.52 -4.86 -14.43
CA ALA A 59 17.64 -5.20 -13.56
C ALA A 59 18.74 -5.97 -14.29
N ARG A 60 18.37 -6.89 -15.20
CA ARG A 60 19.35 -7.59 -16.05
C ARG A 60 20.05 -6.64 -17.01
N ALA A 61 19.33 -5.70 -17.61
CA ALA A 61 19.94 -4.68 -18.46
C ALA A 61 20.94 -3.82 -17.67
N LEU A 62 20.57 -3.39 -16.47
CA LEU A 62 21.44 -2.63 -15.58
C LEU A 62 22.72 -3.41 -15.23
N ILE A 63 22.60 -4.68 -14.88
CA ILE A 63 23.76 -5.56 -14.57
C ILE A 63 24.66 -5.77 -15.78
N ALA A 64 24.09 -5.81 -16.98
CA ALA A 64 24.84 -5.90 -18.23
C ALA A 64 25.51 -4.56 -18.65
N GLY A 65 25.39 -3.51 -17.83
CA GLY A 65 25.91 -2.17 -18.12
C GLY A 65 25.06 -1.37 -19.10
N GLY A 66 23.84 -1.85 -19.41
CA GLY A 66 22.87 -1.15 -20.25
C GLY A 66 21.94 -0.24 -19.46
N ASN A 67 21.14 0.53 -20.19
CA ASN A 67 20.11 1.39 -19.60
C ASN A 67 18.81 0.59 -19.33
N PRO A 68 18.31 0.53 -18.08
CA PRO A 68 17.06 -0.16 -17.76
C PRO A 68 15.82 0.42 -18.46
N TYR A 69 15.81 1.71 -18.82
CA TYR A 69 14.66 2.37 -19.46
C TYR A 69 14.56 2.09 -20.96
N ASP A 70 15.61 1.54 -21.58
CA ASP A 70 15.64 1.22 -23.02
C ASP A 70 15.15 -0.20 -23.33
N VAL A 71 14.87 -1.04 -22.32
CA VAL A 71 14.56 -2.47 -22.54
C VAL A 71 13.11 -2.85 -22.28
N VAL A 72 12.33 -2.02 -21.57
CA VAL A 72 10.92 -2.28 -21.23
C VAL A 72 10.02 -1.25 -21.90
N GLY A 73 9.12 -1.69 -22.77
CA GLY A 73 8.11 -0.84 -23.39
C GLY A 73 7.61 -1.35 -24.73
N PRO A 74 6.72 -0.58 -25.39
CA PRO A 74 6.18 -0.95 -26.69
C PRO A 74 7.30 -0.99 -27.74
N GLY A 75 7.43 -2.10 -28.45
CA GLY A 75 8.48 -2.34 -29.44
C GLY A 75 9.88 -2.54 -28.86
N GLN A 76 10.02 -2.69 -27.55
CA GLN A 76 11.31 -2.92 -26.89
C GLN A 76 11.62 -4.41 -26.71
N ALA A 77 12.85 -4.71 -26.24
CA ALA A 77 13.28 -6.09 -26.02
C ALA A 77 12.35 -6.89 -25.10
N PHE A 78 11.81 -6.24 -24.07
CA PHE A 78 10.69 -6.73 -23.29
C PHE A 78 9.44 -5.94 -23.70
N GLU A 79 8.67 -6.55 -24.61
CA GLU A 79 7.43 -5.99 -25.14
C GLU A 79 6.41 -5.80 -24.01
N TRP A 80 6.15 -4.56 -23.62
CA TRP A 80 5.16 -4.24 -22.60
C TRP A 80 4.31 -3.07 -23.08
N GLY A 81 3.04 -3.01 -22.69
CA GLY A 81 2.12 -1.97 -23.15
C GLY A 81 2.50 -0.53 -22.75
N TRP A 82 3.52 -0.36 -21.92
CA TRP A 82 3.95 0.90 -21.33
C TRP A 82 5.48 0.92 -21.16
N PRO A 83 6.13 2.10 -21.22
CA PRO A 83 7.54 2.19 -20.84
C PRO A 83 7.74 1.76 -19.38
N LEU A 84 9.00 1.60 -18.94
CA LEU A 84 9.31 1.30 -17.54
C LEU A 84 8.81 2.41 -16.59
N LEU A 85 7.62 2.23 -16.02
CA LEU A 85 7.02 3.18 -15.07
C LEU A 85 7.64 3.09 -13.67
N TYR A 86 8.51 2.12 -13.45
CA TYR A 86 9.23 1.94 -12.21
C TYR A 86 10.48 2.84 -12.14
N PRO A 87 10.72 3.52 -11.00
CA PRO A 87 11.95 4.26 -10.80
C PRO A 87 13.12 3.30 -10.54
N LEU A 88 14.36 3.74 -10.75
CA LEU A 88 15.55 2.89 -10.59
C LEU A 88 15.66 2.19 -9.22
N PRO A 89 15.24 2.76 -8.07
CA PRO A 89 15.19 2.00 -6.82
C PRO A 89 14.41 0.68 -6.91
N ALA A 90 13.32 0.62 -7.67
CA ALA A 90 12.58 -0.63 -7.88
C ALA A 90 13.43 -1.66 -8.65
N VAL A 91 14.17 -1.20 -9.66
CA VAL A 91 15.11 -2.01 -10.45
C VAL A 91 16.20 -2.57 -9.54
N LEU A 92 16.78 -1.74 -8.66
CA LEU A 92 17.79 -2.18 -7.69
C LEU A 92 17.25 -3.24 -6.72
N ILE A 93 16.00 -3.09 -6.29
CA ILE A 93 15.34 -4.09 -5.44
C ILE A 93 15.12 -5.40 -6.20
N ALA A 94 14.91 -5.35 -7.52
CA ALA A 94 14.75 -6.52 -8.36
C ALA A 94 16.09 -7.23 -8.70
N VAL A 95 17.24 -6.58 -8.54
CA VAL A 95 18.57 -7.15 -8.85
C VAL A 95 18.80 -8.53 -8.22
N PRO A 96 18.55 -8.78 -6.92
CA PRO A 96 18.74 -10.10 -6.34
C PRO A 96 17.90 -11.20 -7.00
N PHE A 97 16.72 -10.85 -7.52
CA PHE A 97 15.84 -11.78 -8.22
C PHE A 97 16.27 -12.02 -9.68
N SER A 98 17.02 -11.08 -10.27
CA SER A 98 17.51 -11.16 -11.65
C SER A 98 18.53 -12.28 -11.90
N PHE A 99 19.15 -12.81 -10.84
CA PHE A 99 20.06 -13.96 -10.91
C PHE A 99 19.33 -15.30 -11.07
N ALA A 100 18.04 -15.35 -10.77
CA ALA A 100 17.18 -16.50 -11.01
C ALA A 100 16.49 -16.38 -12.37
N ASN A 101 16.05 -17.50 -12.95
CA ASN A 101 15.13 -17.45 -14.09
C ASN A 101 13.80 -16.78 -13.71
N LEU A 102 13.09 -16.24 -14.68
CA LEU A 102 11.90 -15.41 -14.43
C LEU A 102 10.80 -16.14 -13.63
N PRO A 103 10.45 -17.42 -13.89
CA PRO A 103 9.48 -18.14 -13.06
C PRO A 103 9.91 -18.24 -11.58
N LEU A 104 11.18 -18.59 -11.32
CA LEU A 104 11.70 -18.67 -9.95
C LEU A 104 11.75 -17.29 -9.28
N ALA A 105 12.09 -16.23 -10.02
CA ALA A 105 12.08 -14.87 -9.51
C ALA A 105 10.68 -14.45 -9.04
N ARG A 106 9.63 -14.73 -9.82
CA ARG A 106 8.22 -14.49 -9.45
C ARG A 106 7.84 -15.25 -8.17
N LEU A 107 8.18 -16.54 -8.10
CA LEU A 107 7.90 -17.38 -6.92
C LEU A 107 8.59 -16.84 -5.66
N LEU A 108 9.89 -16.53 -5.74
CA LEU A 108 10.67 -16.02 -4.62
C LEU A 108 10.15 -14.66 -4.15
N PHE A 109 9.86 -13.74 -5.09
CA PHE A 109 9.36 -12.42 -4.76
C PHE A 109 8.03 -12.49 -4.03
N VAL A 110 7.07 -13.27 -4.53
CA VAL A 110 5.76 -13.42 -3.90
C VAL A 110 5.89 -14.15 -2.56
N ALA A 111 6.67 -15.23 -2.48
CA ALA A 111 6.89 -15.96 -1.24
C ALA A 111 7.44 -15.07 -0.12
N ILE A 112 8.50 -14.30 -0.42
CA ILE A 112 9.16 -13.40 0.53
C ILE A 112 8.20 -12.27 0.91
N SER A 113 7.53 -11.65 -0.05
CA SER A 113 6.59 -10.55 0.20
C SER A 113 5.45 -11.00 1.11
N SER A 114 4.84 -12.16 0.82
CA SER A 114 3.75 -12.72 1.61
C SER A 114 4.18 -13.17 2.99
N ALA A 115 5.37 -13.77 3.12
CA ALA A 115 5.93 -14.12 4.42
C ALA A 115 6.18 -12.88 5.30
N LEU A 116 6.78 -11.83 4.73
CA LEU A 116 6.97 -10.55 5.41
C LEU A 116 5.65 -9.92 5.82
N LEU A 117 4.63 -9.96 4.95
CA LEU A 117 3.29 -9.44 5.27
C LEU A 117 2.63 -10.23 6.41
N GLY A 118 2.71 -11.56 6.39
CA GLY A 118 2.16 -12.40 7.47
C GLY A 118 2.86 -12.15 8.80
N PHE A 119 4.19 -12.06 8.78
CA PHE A 119 4.98 -11.70 9.96
C PHE A 119 4.64 -10.29 10.48
N ALA A 120 4.43 -9.34 9.58
CA ALA A 120 4.08 -7.96 9.91
C ALA A 120 2.69 -7.87 10.55
N PHE A 121 1.68 -8.47 9.92
CA PHE A 121 0.28 -8.36 10.35
C PHE A 121 0.04 -8.99 11.72
N THR A 122 0.74 -10.07 12.04
CA THR A 122 0.67 -10.68 13.37
C THR A 122 1.22 -9.81 14.49
N ARG A 123 1.95 -8.71 14.23
CA ARG A 123 2.36 -7.76 15.30
C ARG A 123 1.18 -7.08 16.00
N HIS A 124 0.03 -7.03 15.35
CA HIS A 124 -1.16 -6.32 15.83
C HIS A 124 -2.36 -7.26 16.02
N GLY A 125 -2.13 -8.58 16.05
CA GLY A 125 -3.17 -9.61 16.20
C GLY A 125 -3.43 -10.38 14.91
N TYR A 126 -4.44 -11.26 14.93
CA TYR A 126 -4.75 -12.17 13.81
C TYR A 126 -5.73 -11.61 12.79
N HIS A 127 -6.50 -10.58 13.14
CA HIS A 127 -7.63 -10.12 12.33
C HIS A 127 -7.24 -9.75 10.89
N ARG A 128 -6.08 -9.14 10.70
CA ARG A 128 -5.59 -8.72 9.37
C ARG A 128 -5.17 -9.88 8.47
N LEU A 129 -4.99 -11.10 9.01
CA LEU A 129 -4.65 -12.27 8.21
C LEU A 129 -5.73 -12.66 7.21
N LEU A 130 -6.97 -12.17 7.39
CA LEU A 130 -8.01 -12.31 6.37
C LEU A 130 -7.66 -11.66 5.02
N VAL A 131 -6.64 -10.79 4.98
CA VAL A 131 -6.07 -10.31 3.71
C VAL A 131 -5.69 -11.47 2.79
N PHE A 132 -5.16 -12.58 3.33
CA PHE A 132 -4.69 -13.72 2.54
C PHE A 132 -5.83 -14.49 1.83
N GLY A 133 -7.07 -14.34 2.30
CA GLY A 133 -8.28 -14.84 1.67
C GLY A 133 -9.04 -13.79 0.85
N SER A 134 -8.55 -12.56 0.78
CA SER A 134 -9.16 -11.48 0.01
C SER A 134 -8.79 -11.57 -1.47
N MET A 135 -9.68 -11.13 -2.35
CA MET A 135 -9.41 -11.12 -3.77
C MET A 135 -8.31 -10.12 -4.16
N ALA A 136 -8.12 -9.05 -3.37
CA ALA A 136 -7.00 -8.14 -3.53
C ALA A 136 -5.65 -8.88 -3.43
N TYR A 137 -5.48 -9.72 -2.39
CA TYR A 137 -4.26 -10.49 -2.19
C TYR A 137 -4.08 -11.57 -3.25
N LEU A 138 -5.13 -12.34 -3.56
CA LEU A 138 -5.05 -13.38 -4.58
C LEU A 138 -4.59 -12.79 -5.92
N PHE A 139 -5.20 -11.68 -6.32
CA PHE A 139 -4.81 -10.98 -7.54
C PHE A 139 -3.37 -10.46 -7.45
N ALA A 140 -3.01 -9.76 -6.36
CA ALA A 140 -1.65 -9.24 -6.16
C ALA A 140 -0.56 -10.33 -6.22
N ALA A 141 -0.80 -11.49 -5.60
CA ALA A 141 0.14 -12.61 -5.61
C ALA A 141 0.30 -13.18 -7.03
N VAL A 142 -0.81 -13.40 -7.73
CA VAL A 142 -0.81 -13.96 -9.10
C VAL A 142 -0.13 -13.03 -10.11
N VAL A 143 -0.24 -11.71 -9.94
CA VAL A 143 0.43 -10.73 -10.81
C VAL A 143 1.80 -10.25 -10.28
N ALA A 144 2.33 -10.90 -9.24
CA ALA A 144 3.61 -10.58 -8.59
C ALA A 144 3.76 -9.09 -8.25
N GLN A 145 2.73 -8.51 -7.63
CA GLN A 145 2.63 -7.08 -7.34
C GLN A 145 3.39 -6.66 -6.07
N TRP A 146 3.89 -5.43 -6.09
CA TRP A 146 4.68 -4.82 -5.03
C TRP A 146 3.90 -4.52 -3.75
N GLU A 147 2.59 -4.37 -3.82
CA GLU A 147 1.73 -3.90 -2.73
C GLU A 147 1.74 -4.82 -1.52
N ILE A 148 2.04 -6.11 -1.71
CA ILE A 148 2.25 -7.08 -0.63
C ILE A 148 3.50 -6.68 0.18
N LEU A 149 4.63 -6.45 -0.49
CA LEU A 149 5.89 -6.04 0.12
C LEU A 149 5.80 -4.64 0.74
N LEU A 150 5.19 -3.69 0.03
CA LEU A 150 5.00 -2.31 0.50
C LEU A 150 4.18 -2.25 1.79
N SER A 151 3.08 -3.01 1.85
CA SER A 151 2.24 -3.09 3.04
C SER A 151 2.98 -3.72 4.23
N ALA A 152 3.85 -4.70 3.98
CA ALA A 152 4.73 -5.25 5.00
C ALA A 152 5.76 -4.20 5.48
N ALA A 153 6.36 -3.44 4.57
CA ALA A 153 7.36 -2.41 4.85
C ALA A 153 6.83 -1.25 5.71
N ALA A 154 5.54 -0.93 5.60
CA ALA A 154 4.90 0.04 6.49
C ALA A 154 4.96 -0.37 7.97
N ILE A 155 4.93 -1.68 8.25
CA ILE A 155 4.98 -2.24 9.61
C ILE A 155 6.40 -2.70 10.00
N LEU A 156 7.26 -3.07 9.05
CA LEU A 156 8.62 -3.55 9.29
C LEU A 156 9.64 -2.45 8.94
N PRO A 157 10.17 -1.68 9.92
CA PRO A 157 10.97 -0.50 9.62
C PRO A 157 12.24 -0.78 8.80
N PHE A 158 12.85 -1.96 8.97
CA PHE A 158 14.04 -2.37 8.22
C PHE A 158 13.76 -2.60 6.73
N ALA A 159 12.51 -2.80 6.34
CA ALA A 159 12.07 -2.95 4.96
C ALA A 159 11.67 -1.61 4.31
N GLY A 160 11.93 -0.47 4.96
CA GLY A 160 11.55 0.86 4.45
C GLY A 160 12.15 1.23 3.09
N TRP A 161 13.24 0.57 2.67
CA TRP A 161 13.80 0.69 1.33
C TRP A 161 12.78 0.28 0.24
N ALA A 162 11.87 -0.66 0.54
CA ALA A 162 10.89 -1.14 -0.43
C ALA A 162 9.89 -0.04 -0.83
N LEU A 163 9.67 0.95 0.03
CA LEU A 163 8.78 2.08 -0.22
C LEU A 163 9.26 2.95 -1.41
N ALA A 164 10.54 2.86 -1.77
CA ALA A 164 11.10 3.52 -2.95
C ALA A 164 10.62 2.91 -4.27
N ALA A 165 10.16 1.65 -4.26
CA ALA A 165 9.79 0.93 -5.47
C ALA A 165 8.55 1.51 -6.16
N LYS A 166 7.58 1.99 -5.36
CA LYS A 166 6.39 2.73 -5.83
C LYS A 166 6.26 4.02 -5.02
N PRO A 167 6.90 5.12 -5.42
CA PRO A 167 7.06 6.31 -4.57
C PRO A 167 5.73 6.96 -4.17
N ASN A 168 4.71 6.88 -5.02
CA ASN A 168 3.33 7.29 -4.72
C ASN A 168 2.74 6.51 -3.52
N ILE A 169 2.69 5.17 -3.60
CA ILE A 169 2.15 4.32 -2.53
C ILE A 169 3.06 4.33 -1.30
N GLY A 170 4.38 4.30 -1.52
CA GLY A 170 5.40 4.38 -0.48
C GLY A 170 5.29 5.66 0.35
N LEU A 171 5.06 6.80 -0.30
CA LEU A 171 4.80 8.06 0.39
C LEU A 171 3.52 8.01 1.23
N ALA A 172 2.42 7.45 0.71
CA ALA A 172 1.19 7.29 1.47
C ALA A 172 1.41 6.45 2.74
N LEU A 173 2.20 5.38 2.64
CA LEU A 173 2.57 4.52 3.77
C LEU A 173 3.49 5.24 4.77
N LEU A 174 4.43 6.08 4.31
CA LEU A 174 5.28 6.89 5.20
C LEU A 174 4.51 7.97 5.94
N VAL A 175 3.54 8.61 5.27
CA VAL A 175 2.64 9.60 5.89
C VAL A 175 1.80 8.95 7.00
N ALA A 176 1.36 7.72 6.78
CA ALA A 176 0.62 6.94 7.77
C ALA A 176 1.50 6.50 8.95
N TYR A 177 2.65 5.89 8.65
CA TYR A 177 3.55 5.23 9.60
C TYR A 177 4.97 5.84 9.58
N PRO A 178 5.13 7.12 9.97
CA PRO A 178 6.41 7.80 9.91
C PRO A 178 7.42 7.20 10.91
N ARG A 179 8.46 6.54 10.41
CA ARG A 179 9.53 5.93 11.23
C ARG A 179 10.90 6.31 10.72
N ARG A 180 11.78 6.74 11.63
CA ARG A 180 13.16 7.16 11.31
C ARG A 180 13.96 6.09 10.55
N GLN A 181 13.85 4.83 10.97
CA GLN A 181 14.53 3.71 10.30
C GLN A 181 14.06 3.54 8.85
N ALA A 182 12.76 3.73 8.59
CA ALA A 182 12.23 3.66 7.23
C ALA A 182 12.76 4.80 6.36
N PHE A 183 12.87 6.02 6.90
CA PHE A 183 13.50 7.16 6.21
C PHE A 183 14.97 6.91 5.88
N ILE A 184 15.74 6.32 6.80
CA ILE A 184 17.16 6.00 6.56
C ILE A 184 17.27 4.95 5.46
N ALA A 185 16.49 3.87 5.53
CA ALA A 185 16.50 2.82 4.51
C ALA A 185 16.09 3.35 3.12
N LEU A 186 15.07 4.22 3.07
CA LEU A 186 14.63 4.91 1.86
C LEU A 186 15.72 5.84 1.30
N ALA A 187 16.32 6.67 2.15
CA ALA A 187 17.39 7.58 1.73
C ALA A 187 18.61 6.82 1.20
N ALA A 188 18.94 5.67 1.82
CA ALA A 188 20.06 4.84 1.38
C ALA A 188 19.83 4.29 -0.04
N ILE A 189 18.65 3.71 -0.32
CA ILE A 189 18.36 3.15 -1.66
C ILE A 189 18.23 4.23 -2.73
N LEU A 190 17.68 5.40 -2.39
CA LEU A 190 17.61 6.55 -3.30
C LEU A 190 18.99 7.12 -3.62
N THR A 191 19.86 7.21 -2.61
CA THR A 191 21.24 7.67 -2.81
C THR A 191 22.00 6.69 -3.70
N LEU A 192 21.87 5.39 -3.43
CA LEU A 192 22.49 4.35 -4.26
C LEU A 192 22.00 4.42 -5.71
N SER A 193 20.69 4.63 -5.94
CA SER A 193 20.16 4.73 -7.31
C SER A 193 20.72 5.94 -8.06
N ILE A 194 20.83 7.11 -7.41
CA ILE A 194 21.43 8.30 -8.01
C ILE A 194 22.93 8.11 -8.30
N VAL A 195 23.67 7.46 -7.39
CA VAL A 195 25.10 7.18 -7.61
C VAL A 195 25.31 6.23 -8.80
N LEU A 196 24.46 5.21 -8.95
CA LEU A 196 24.60 4.23 -10.01
C LEU A 196 24.19 4.78 -11.40
N MET A 197 23.16 5.63 -11.46
CA MET A 197 22.71 6.20 -12.73
C MET A 197 22.09 7.60 -12.53
N PRO A 198 22.90 8.67 -12.45
CA PRO A 198 22.42 10.01 -12.09
C PRO A 198 21.28 10.56 -12.97
N GLY A 199 21.18 10.10 -14.23
CA GLY A 199 20.16 10.52 -15.18
C GLY A 199 18.78 9.87 -15.01
N TRP A 200 18.67 8.79 -14.21
CA TRP A 200 17.42 8.02 -14.09
C TRP A 200 16.18 8.85 -13.70
N PRO A 201 16.24 9.91 -12.86
CA PRO A 201 15.05 10.67 -12.51
C PRO A 201 14.41 11.36 -13.72
N LEU A 202 15.21 11.83 -14.67
CA LEU A 202 14.72 12.47 -15.89
C LEU A 202 14.11 11.45 -16.85
N GLU A 203 14.73 10.28 -16.98
CA GLU A 203 14.21 9.19 -17.82
C GLU A 203 12.91 8.63 -17.27
N TRP A 204 12.86 8.38 -15.96
CA TRP A 204 11.65 7.98 -15.28
C TRP A 204 10.54 9.03 -15.42
N TRP A 205 10.85 10.32 -15.27
CA TRP A 205 9.87 11.39 -15.47
C TRP A 205 9.26 11.37 -16.87
N LYS A 206 10.09 11.23 -17.92
CA LYS A 206 9.61 11.10 -19.30
C LYS A 206 8.73 9.87 -19.51
N ALA A 207 9.02 8.76 -18.83
CA ALA A 207 8.20 7.55 -18.90
C ALA A 207 6.79 7.79 -18.31
N LEU A 208 6.67 8.66 -17.30
CA LEU A 208 5.38 8.99 -16.67
C LEU A 208 4.46 9.87 -17.53
N ASP A 209 4.99 10.65 -18.48
CA ASP A 209 4.18 11.55 -19.32
C ASP A 209 3.08 10.81 -20.11
N ASN A 210 3.26 9.50 -20.34
CA ASN A 210 2.31 8.66 -21.06
C ASN A 210 1.36 7.87 -20.16
N ALA A 211 1.40 8.03 -18.84
CA ALA A 211 0.63 7.20 -17.89
C ALA A 211 -0.75 7.80 -17.52
N SER A 212 -1.59 8.10 -18.51
CA SER A 212 -2.91 8.75 -18.35
C SER A 212 -3.94 7.96 -17.52
N HIS A 213 -3.74 6.65 -17.39
CA HIS A 213 -4.56 5.74 -16.59
C HIS A 213 -4.29 5.86 -15.09
N ILE A 214 -3.20 6.50 -14.68
CA ILE A 214 -2.83 6.68 -13.27
C ILE A 214 -3.53 7.91 -12.71
N ARG A 215 -4.57 7.71 -11.89
CA ARG A 215 -5.37 8.79 -11.31
C ARG A 215 -5.56 8.61 -9.81
N PRO A 216 -5.64 9.70 -9.02
CA PRO A 216 -5.87 9.58 -7.59
C PRO A 216 -7.33 9.19 -7.29
N PRO A 217 -7.63 8.32 -6.31
CA PRO A 217 -9.00 7.92 -5.97
C PRO A 217 -9.96 9.10 -5.72
N VAL A 218 -9.46 10.24 -5.26
CA VAL A 218 -10.25 11.45 -5.01
C VAL A 218 -10.97 11.97 -6.26
N THR A 219 -10.48 11.67 -7.47
CA THR A 219 -11.09 12.13 -8.73
C THR A 219 -12.25 11.26 -9.21
N TYR A 220 -12.51 10.12 -8.55
CA TYR A 220 -13.60 9.21 -8.90
C TYR A 220 -14.88 9.56 -8.14
N ALA A 221 -16.02 9.02 -8.59
CA ALA A 221 -17.31 9.22 -7.94
C ALA A 221 -17.25 8.79 -6.46
N GLY A 222 -17.61 9.70 -5.56
CA GLY A 222 -17.53 9.51 -4.10
C GLY A 222 -16.11 9.62 -3.51
N GLY A 223 -15.07 9.77 -4.35
CA GLY A 223 -13.68 9.85 -3.93
C GLY A 223 -13.36 11.05 -3.04
N ILE A 224 -14.02 12.20 -3.26
CA ILE A 224 -13.85 13.39 -2.44
C ILE A 224 -14.19 13.15 -0.96
N PHE A 225 -15.13 12.24 -0.67
CA PHE A 225 -15.50 11.90 0.70
C PHE A 225 -14.40 11.16 1.45
N LEU A 226 -13.43 10.56 0.76
CA LEU A 226 -12.28 9.92 1.40
C LEU A 226 -11.44 10.93 2.21
N LEU A 227 -11.48 12.22 1.86
CA LEU A 227 -10.81 13.26 2.63
C LEU A 227 -11.44 13.49 4.01
N LEU A 228 -12.67 13.02 4.25
CA LEU A 228 -13.27 13.01 5.59
C LEU A 228 -12.46 12.17 6.58
N ALA A 229 -11.58 11.27 6.11
CA ALA A 229 -10.63 10.57 6.96
C ALA A 229 -9.77 11.55 7.79
N LEU A 230 -9.49 12.75 7.28
CA LEU A 230 -8.72 13.79 8.01
C LEU A 230 -9.41 14.28 9.29
N LEU A 231 -10.72 14.06 9.46
CA LEU A 231 -11.40 14.29 10.75
C LEU A 231 -10.83 13.40 11.87
N ARG A 232 -10.15 12.30 11.50
CA ARG A 232 -9.46 11.36 12.38
C ARG A 232 -7.94 11.34 12.17
N TRP A 233 -7.33 12.44 11.71
CA TRP A 233 -5.92 12.52 11.29
C TRP A 233 -4.86 12.04 12.31
N ARG A 234 -5.19 11.98 13.62
CA ARG A 234 -4.25 11.44 14.62
C ARG A 234 -4.03 9.94 14.44
N ARG A 235 -4.98 9.24 13.83
CA ARG A 235 -4.86 7.83 13.46
C ARG A 235 -3.94 7.62 12.25
N PRO A 236 -3.03 6.64 12.30
CA PRO A 236 -2.26 6.27 11.11
C PRO A 236 -3.15 5.76 9.97
N GLU A 237 -4.26 5.07 10.26
CA GLU A 237 -5.20 4.56 9.27
C GLU A 237 -5.91 5.69 8.51
N ALA A 238 -6.24 6.78 9.21
CA ALA A 238 -6.83 7.97 8.61
C ALA A 238 -5.86 8.68 7.66
N ARG A 239 -4.61 8.84 8.09
CA ARG A 239 -3.54 9.40 7.27
C ARG A 239 -3.27 8.54 6.03
N LEU A 240 -3.27 7.21 6.20
CA LEU A 240 -3.12 6.27 5.09
C LEU A 240 -4.22 6.46 4.07
N LEU A 241 -5.48 6.44 4.50
CA LEU A 241 -6.62 6.54 3.60
C LEU A 241 -6.65 7.87 2.85
N ALA A 242 -6.41 8.99 3.56
CA ALA A 242 -6.34 10.31 2.95
C ALA A 242 -5.17 10.42 1.97
N ALA A 243 -4.00 9.89 2.32
CA ALA A 243 -2.84 9.93 1.43
C ALA A 243 -3.06 9.07 0.18
N LEU A 244 -3.55 7.83 0.33
CA LEU A 244 -3.90 6.97 -0.80
C LEU A 244 -4.94 7.62 -1.70
N ALA A 245 -5.95 8.29 -1.13
CA ALA A 245 -6.97 9.01 -1.88
C ALA A 245 -6.39 10.12 -2.77
N CYS A 246 -5.33 10.79 -2.32
CA CYS A 246 -4.68 11.88 -3.04
C CYS A 246 -3.54 11.43 -3.96
N THR A 247 -2.94 10.26 -3.73
CA THR A 247 -1.82 9.77 -4.54
C THR A 247 -2.31 9.14 -5.84
N PRO A 248 -1.84 9.57 -7.02
CA PRO A 248 -2.14 8.90 -8.27
C PRO A 248 -1.61 7.46 -8.25
N HIS A 249 -2.45 6.47 -8.54
CA HIS A 249 -2.06 5.06 -8.67
C HIS A 249 -3.07 4.30 -9.53
N ASN A 250 -2.69 3.10 -9.99
CA ASN A 250 -3.62 2.23 -10.71
C ASN A 250 -4.72 1.76 -9.77
N ILE A 251 -5.97 2.14 -10.08
CA ILE A 251 -7.13 1.65 -9.34
C ILE A 251 -7.43 0.23 -9.78
N ALA A 252 -6.68 -0.72 -9.21
CA ALA A 252 -6.78 -2.15 -9.44
C ALA A 252 -7.00 -2.89 -8.11
N LEU A 253 -7.44 -4.15 -8.18
CA LEU A 253 -7.63 -4.97 -6.98
C LEU A 253 -6.34 -5.15 -6.16
N TYR A 254 -5.19 -5.31 -6.82
CA TYR A 254 -3.91 -5.43 -6.12
C TYR A 254 -3.51 -4.15 -5.38
N ALA A 255 -4.01 -2.98 -5.80
CA ALA A 255 -3.68 -1.71 -5.17
C ALA A 255 -4.36 -1.53 -3.80
N LEU A 256 -5.26 -2.45 -3.44
CA LEU A 256 -6.08 -2.38 -2.22
C LEU A 256 -5.42 -3.03 -1.00
N ILE A 257 -4.29 -3.74 -1.16
CA ILE A 257 -3.59 -4.39 -0.02
C ILE A 257 -3.27 -3.41 1.11
N PRO A 258 -2.78 -2.17 0.85
CA PRO A 258 -2.57 -1.19 1.91
C PRO A 258 -3.81 -0.90 2.75
N LEU A 259 -5.03 -0.99 2.19
CA LEU A 259 -6.27 -0.76 2.94
C LEU A 259 -6.49 -1.80 4.05
N PHE A 260 -5.88 -2.99 3.97
CA PHE A 260 -5.93 -3.99 5.05
C PHE A 260 -5.11 -3.61 6.29
N LEU A 261 -4.41 -2.47 6.26
CA LEU A 261 -3.86 -1.84 7.46
C LEU A 261 -4.92 -1.09 8.28
N ILE A 262 -6.11 -0.85 7.71
CA ILE A 262 -7.18 -0.05 8.33
C ILE A 262 -8.05 -0.82 9.33
N PRO A 263 -8.49 -2.08 9.05
CA PRO A 263 -9.29 -2.86 9.98
C PRO A 263 -8.63 -2.99 11.36
N ALA A 264 -9.44 -2.83 12.40
CA ALA A 264 -9.10 -3.04 13.80
C ALA A 264 -9.71 -4.32 14.37
N THR A 265 -10.68 -4.91 13.68
CA THR A 265 -11.37 -6.14 14.12
C THR A 265 -11.42 -7.19 13.03
N LEU A 266 -11.74 -8.44 13.43
CA LEU A 266 -11.97 -9.53 12.48
C LEU A 266 -13.15 -9.23 11.56
N GLY A 267 -14.23 -8.67 12.10
CA GLY A 267 -15.42 -8.29 11.32
C GLY A 267 -15.11 -7.23 10.27
N GLU A 268 -14.35 -6.19 10.62
CA GLU A 268 -13.90 -5.18 9.64
C GLU A 268 -13.01 -5.79 8.55
N SER A 269 -12.10 -6.69 8.93
CA SER A 269 -11.21 -7.36 7.98
C SER A 269 -11.99 -8.28 7.03
N LEU A 270 -13.00 -8.96 7.54
CA LEU A 270 -13.90 -9.82 6.77
C LEU A 270 -14.75 -9.01 5.79
N ILE A 271 -15.34 -7.90 6.24
CA ILE A 271 -16.09 -6.97 5.38
C ILE A 271 -15.20 -6.50 4.24
N LEU A 272 -13.98 -6.03 4.55
CA LEU A 272 -13.07 -5.54 3.51
C LEU A 272 -12.66 -6.64 2.53
N ALA A 273 -12.40 -7.86 3.02
CA ALA A 273 -12.12 -9.02 2.17
C ALA A 273 -13.30 -9.33 1.23
N TRP A 274 -14.53 -9.38 1.74
CA TRP A 274 -15.73 -9.59 0.93
C TRP A 274 -15.95 -8.49 -0.10
N CYS A 275 -15.74 -7.23 0.28
CA CYS A 275 -15.81 -6.10 -0.65
C CYS A 275 -14.88 -6.30 -1.86
N THR A 276 -13.67 -6.83 -1.66
CA THR A 276 -12.75 -7.11 -2.79
C THR A 276 -13.23 -8.26 -3.69
N TRP A 277 -13.90 -9.27 -3.13
CA TRP A 277 -14.52 -10.35 -3.91
C TRP A 277 -15.69 -9.84 -4.73
N ILE A 278 -16.60 -9.07 -4.13
CA ILE A 278 -17.73 -8.45 -4.83
C ILE A 278 -17.23 -7.53 -5.95
N ALA A 279 -16.21 -6.72 -5.67
CA ALA A 279 -15.56 -5.90 -6.67
C ALA A 279 -15.06 -6.75 -7.85
N LYS A 280 -14.33 -7.86 -7.59
CA LYS A 280 -13.88 -8.75 -8.68
C LYS A 280 -15.03 -9.32 -9.50
N LEU A 281 -16.11 -9.76 -8.87
CA LEU A 281 -17.28 -10.28 -9.60
C LEU A 281 -17.88 -9.22 -10.53
N ILE A 282 -17.99 -7.97 -10.07
CA ILE A 282 -18.47 -6.85 -10.89
C ILE A 282 -17.51 -6.58 -12.05
N LEU A 283 -16.21 -6.53 -11.75
CA LEU A 283 -15.20 -6.30 -12.77
C LEU A 283 -15.23 -7.43 -13.82
N ASP A 284 -15.30 -8.70 -13.43
CA ASP A 284 -15.35 -9.86 -14.33
C ASP A 284 -16.61 -9.90 -15.18
N ALA A 285 -17.78 -9.62 -14.58
CA ALA A 285 -19.02 -9.46 -15.33
C ALA A 285 -18.91 -8.37 -16.41
N SER A 286 -17.98 -7.42 -16.21
CA SER A 286 -17.70 -6.31 -17.10
C SER A 286 -16.47 -6.50 -18.00
N HIS A 287 -15.72 -7.61 -17.87
CA HIS A 287 -14.55 -7.91 -18.73
C HIS A 287 -14.97 -8.33 -20.16
N HIS A 288 -16.26 -8.59 -20.40
CA HIS A 288 -16.84 -8.65 -21.75
C HIS A 288 -17.30 -7.26 -22.25
N GLY A 289 -16.97 -6.19 -21.53
CA GLY A 289 -17.27 -4.82 -21.90
C GLY A 289 -16.39 -4.31 -23.05
N PRO A 290 -16.86 -3.34 -23.84
CA PRO A 290 -16.17 -2.82 -25.02
C PRO A 290 -15.07 -1.83 -24.64
N TRP A 291 -14.09 -2.24 -23.82
CA TRP A 291 -13.00 -1.34 -23.43
C TRP A 291 -12.02 -1.19 -24.60
N GLU A 292 -12.03 -0.01 -25.21
CA GLU A 292 -11.13 0.31 -26.32
C GLU A 292 -9.74 0.72 -25.83
N SER A 293 -9.59 1.00 -24.52
CA SER A 293 -8.32 1.44 -23.93
C SER A 293 -8.18 1.10 -22.44
N TYR A 294 -6.94 1.07 -21.96
CA TYR A 294 -6.60 0.94 -20.54
C TYR A 294 -7.19 2.06 -19.67
N ASP A 295 -7.27 3.29 -20.20
CA ASP A 295 -7.84 4.43 -19.49
C ASP A 295 -9.31 4.19 -19.14
N GLN A 296 -10.09 3.67 -20.10
CA GLN A 296 -11.50 3.34 -19.88
C GLN A 296 -11.65 2.21 -18.83
N MET A 297 -10.81 1.18 -18.91
CA MET A 297 -10.80 0.07 -17.94
C MET A 297 -10.52 0.56 -16.51
N PHE A 298 -9.48 1.39 -16.31
CA PHE A 298 -9.17 1.92 -14.98
C PHE A 298 -10.13 3.01 -14.50
N ALA A 299 -10.73 3.77 -15.41
CA ALA A 299 -11.84 4.68 -15.10
C ALA A 299 -13.05 3.90 -14.55
N PHE A 300 -13.39 2.80 -15.21
CA PHE A 300 -14.43 1.88 -14.78
C PHE A 300 -14.10 1.27 -13.42
N ASN A 301 -12.90 0.73 -13.24
CA ASN A 301 -12.49 0.15 -11.95
C ASN A 301 -12.68 1.12 -10.79
N GLY A 302 -12.22 2.37 -10.92
CA GLY A 302 -12.35 3.33 -9.82
C GLY A 302 -13.80 3.73 -9.50
N THR A 303 -14.70 3.68 -10.49
CA THR A 303 -16.14 3.89 -10.27
C THR A 303 -16.74 2.87 -9.29
N PHE A 304 -16.21 1.64 -9.23
CA PHE A 304 -16.68 0.60 -8.32
C PHE A 304 -15.79 0.41 -7.10
N LEU A 305 -14.47 0.44 -7.26
CA LEU A 305 -13.53 0.20 -6.16
C LEU A 305 -13.60 1.30 -5.09
N VAL A 306 -13.85 2.55 -5.47
CA VAL A 306 -14.00 3.64 -4.50
C VAL A 306 -15.23 3.41 -3.60
N PRO A 307 -16.46 3.28 -4.12
CA PRO A 307 -17.62 3.06 -3.26
C PRO A 307 -17.63 1.69 -2.57
N LEU A 308 -17.14 0.62 -3.21
CA LEU A 308 -17.21 -0.73 -2.64
C LEU A 308 -16.10 -1.04 -1.64
N VAL A 309 -14.93 -0.41 -1.74
CA VAL A 309 -13.76 -0.76 -0.91
C VAL A 309 -13.26 0.42 -0.10
N TYR A 310 -13.03 1.57 -0.75
CA TYR A 310 -12.52 2.76 -0.05
C TYR A 310 -13.54 3.37 0.92
N LEU A 311 -14.83 3.47 0.55
CA LEU A 311 -15.85 4.01 1.46
C LEU A 311 -16.10 3.13 2.70
N PRO A 312 -16.16 1.79 2.62
CA PRO A 312 -16.17 0.95 3.82
C PRO A 312 -14.96 1.19 4.71
N ALA A 313 -13.76 1.32 4.13
CA ALA A 313 -12.56 1.66 4.88
C ALA A 313 -12.67 3.05 5.56
N LEU A 314 -13.27 4.03 4.88
CA LEU A 314 -13.57 5.34 5.46
C LEU A 314 -14.51 5.22 6.66
N ILE A 315 -15.59 4.43 6.55
CA ILE A 315 -16.54 4.20 7.65
C ILE A 315 -15.80 3.59 8.85
N MET A 316 -14.93 2.60 8.64
CA MET A 316 -14.10 2.00 9.71
C MET A 316 -13.22 3.05 10.40
N VAL A 317 -12.63 3.99 9.66
CA VAL A 317 -11.85 5.10 10.24
C VAL A 317 -12.76 6.04 11.04
N LEU A 318 -13.88 6.48 10.48
CA LEU A 318 -14.75 7.49 11.08
C LEU A 318 -15.45 7.03 12.36
N ARG A 319 -15.75 5.73 12.47
CA ARG A 319 -16.37 5.11 13.66
C ARG A 319 -15.48 5.12 14.90
N ARG A 320 -14.18 5.38 14.76
CA ARG A 320 -13.21 5.35 15.87
C ARG A 320 -12.87 6.78 16.34
N PRO A 321 -12.53 7.00 17.63
CA PRO A 321 -12.19 8.33 18.14
C PRO A 321 -10.89 8.89 17.50
N ASN A 322 -10.70 10.21 17.45
CA ASN A 322 -9.51 10.83 16.84
C ASN A 322 -8.29 10.80 17.77
N GLU A 323 -7.72 9.61 17.94
CA GLU A 323 -6.60 9.31 18.84
C GLU A 323 -5.49 8.59 18.06
N GLY A 324 -4.27 8.60 18.59
CA GLY A 324 -3.14 7.87 18.00
C GLY A 324 -1.81 8.58 18.20
N ASP A 325 -0.74 7.81 18.20
CA ASP A 325 0.61 8.32 18.33
C ASP A 325 1.02 9.05 17.05
N VAL A 326 1.30 10.33 17.21
CA VAL A 326 1.99 11.15 16.21
C VAL A 326 3.40 11.34 16.74
N PRO A 327 4.46 11.01 15.97
CA PRO A 327 5.82 11.19 16.48
C PRO A 327 6.04 12.62 16.96
N ASP A 328 6.71 12.81 18.10
CA ASP A 328 6.93 14.14 18.70
C ASP A 328 7.52 15.15 17.73
N TRP A 329 8.37 14.70 16.80
CA TRP A 329 8.97 15.56 15.80
C TRP A 329 7.94 16.10 14.78
N VAL A 330 6.92 15.31 14.44
CA VAL A 330 5.78 15.74 13.62
C VAL A 330 4.89 16.68 14.42
N ASP A 331 4.53 16.32 15.67
CA ASP A 331 3.67 17.14 16.52
C ASP A 331 4.32 18.52 16.81
N ARG A 332 5.62 18.55 17.13
CA ARG A 332 6.39 19.79 17.29
C ARG A 332 6.41 20.63 16.02
N GLY A 333 6.54 20.00 14.85
CA GLY A 333 6.49 20.69 13.55
C GLY A 333 5.14 21.36 13.31
N LEU A 334 4.06 20.61 13.50
CA LEU A 334 2.69 21.12 13.35
C LEU A 334 2.40 22.23 14.35
N ARG A 335 2.77 22.08 15.62
CA ARG A 335 2.60 23.15 16.63
C ARG A 335 3.32 24.42 16.23
N LYS A 336 4.55 24.34 15.73
CA LYS A 336 5.29 25.52 15.24
C LYS A 336 4.59 26.17 14.05
N LEU A 337 4.04 25.38 13.13
CA LEU A 337 3.29 25.88 11.97
C LEU A 337 2.00 26.59 12.41
N PHE A 338 1.21 25.98 13.30
CA PHE A 338 -0.07 26.53 13.76
C PHE A 338 0.07 27.67 14.79
N LEU A 339 1.14 27.70 15.60
CA LEU A 339 1.44 28.83 16.50
C LEU A 339 1.92 30.08 15.73
N ARG A 340 2.32 29.93 14.47
CA ARG A 340 2.64 31.06 13.57
C ARG A 340 1.42 31.66 12.88
N LEU A 341 0.22 31.08 13.03
CA LEU A 341 -1.00 31.70 12.54
C LEU A 341 -1.42 32.83 13.50
N PRO A 342 -1.45 34.10 13.05
CA PRO A 342 -1.87 35.21 13.88
C PRO A 342 -3.32 35.00 14.34
N GLY A 343 -3.58 35.07 15.66
CA GLY A 343 -4.94 35.14 16.21
C GLY A 343 -5.37 34.02 17.17
N ARG A 344 -4.60 32.95 17.38
CA ARG A 344 -5.04 31.79 18.20
C ARG A 344 -4.55 31.75 19.66
N ASN A 345 -3.78 32.74 20.10
CA ASN A 345 -3.20 32.78 21.46
C ASN A 345 -4.21 33.04 22.60
N ARG A 346 -5.51 33.24 22.33
CA ARG A 346 -6.49 33.59 23.38
C ARG A 346 -7.23 32.42 24.04
N VAL A 347 -7.26 31.21 23.46
CA VAL A 347 -8.17 30.15 23.96
C VAL A 347 -7.50 29.09 24.85
N LEU A 348 -6.17 29.00 24.87
CA LEU A 348 -5.46 27.96 25.65
C LEU A 348 -4.96 28.43 27.04
N ARG A 349 -5.28 29.65 27.48
CA ARG A 349 -4.84 30.19 28.79
C ARG A 349 -5.93 30.36 29.85
N SER A 350 -7.21 30.10 29.57
CA SER A 350 -8.30 30.34 30.54
C SER A 350 -8.77 29.10 31.32
N GLY A 351 -8.03 27.98 31.28
CA GLY A 351 -8.44 26.72 31.91
C GLY A 351 -7.91 26.46 33.33
N THR A 352 -7.07 27.33 33.89
CA THR A 352 -6.43 27.08 35.20
C THR A 352 -6.43 28.34 36.05
N SER A 353 -7.60 28.70 36.59
CA SER A 353 -7.71 29.58 37.76
C SER A 353 -9.16 29.57 38.23
N HIS A 354 -9.54 28.57 39.03
CA HIS A 354 -10.47 28.72 40.17
C HIS A 354 -10.56 27.40 40.92
N ALA A 355 -9.62 27.21 41.84
CA ALA A 355 -9.75 26.35 43.00
C ALA A 355 -8.79 26.89 44.06
N GLN A 356 -9.25 27.91 44.79
CA GLN A 356 -8.93 28.21 46.18
C GLN A 356 -9.86 29.31 46.67
#